data_AF-A0A1I5QCR7-F1
#
_entry.id   AF-A0A1I5QCR7-F1
#
_cell.length_a   1.000
_cell.length_b   1.000
_cell.length_c   1.000
_cell.angle_alpha   90.00
_cell.angle_beta   90.00
_cell.angle_gamma   90.00
#
_symmetry.space_group_name_H-M   'P 1'
#
loop_
_entity.id
_entity.type
_entity.pdbx_description
1 polymer ?
#
loop_
_entity_poly.entity_id
_entity_poly.type
_entity_poly.pdbx_seq_one_letter_code
_entity_poly.pdbx_strand_id
1 'polypeptide(L)'
;MERSRLKTIMILILALLNICLLGSLVSRIAAERESRQQAAEQLVALFAAENIALDANTIPDKAPPSGQTLTRSPNSDQALAAAFLGDGLSSTDQGGGIYTYGSNYGAARCSSNGTFDIIGTQITEDAESFCRKFCRENHYKNLSFILDETGSGTATAVRYYDGYPVFNCTITFTIESGAITKVSGTHLPDATAESDVQDPLSAVAALSLFLGMRRESGALVSVITEMYLCYELQGTTTSPITLTPAWCIVTDTASYYVNCYTAAITHN
;
A
#
# COMPACT_ATOMS: atom_id res chain seq x y z
N MET A 1 -38.20 -45.59 -29.20
CA MET A 1 -38.74 -44.23 -28.95
C MET A 1 -38.53 -43.73 -27.51
N GLU A 2 -38.02 -44.56 -26.59
CA GLU A 2 -37.82 -44.21 -25.16
C GLU A 2 -36.55 -43.39 -24.86
N ARG A 3 -35.49 -43.54 -25.67
CA ARG A 3 -34.19 -42.88 -25.47
C ARG A 3 -34.23 -41.34 -25.58
N SER A 4 -35.16 -40.81 -26.37
CA SER A 4 -35.36 -39.35 -26.52
C SER A 4 -36.02 -38.75 -25.28
N ARG A 5 -37.08 -39.40 -24.76
CA ARG A 5 -37.78 -38.94 -23.55
C ARG A 5 -36.89 -38.99 -22.31
N LEU A 6 -36.04 -40.01 -22.18
CA LEU A 6 -35.08 -40.09 -21.08
C LEU A 6 -34.07 -38.94 -21.09
N LYS A 7 -33.53 -38.59 -22.27
CA LYS A 7 -32.62 -37.44 -22.43
C LYS A 7 -33.31 -36.12 -22.08
N THR A 8 -34.55 -35.92 -22.54
CA THR A 8 -35.33 -34.71 -22.20
C THR A 8 -35.59 -34.61 -20.71
N ILE A 9 -35.95 -35.70 -20.03
CA ILE A 9 -36.17 -35.72 -18.58
C ILE A 9 -34.86 -35.45 -17.83
N MET A 10 -33.74 -36.05 -18.25
CA MET A 10 -32.43 -35.83 -17.64
C MET A 10 -31.97 -34.37 -17.79
N ILE A 11 -32.16 -33.77 -18.97
CA ILE A 11 -31.85 -32.34 -19.21
C ILE A 11 -32.73 -31.44 -18.35
N LEU A 12 -34.02 -31.77 -18.21
CA LEU A 12 -34.96 -30.99 -17.42
C LEU A 12 -34.61 -31.02 -15.93
N ILE A 13 -34.26 -32.17 -15.37
CA ILE A 13 -33.81 -32.29 -13.97
C ILE A 13 -32.52 -31.48 -13.75
N LEU A 14 -31.54 -31.58 -14.66
CA LEU A 14 -30.29 -30.83 -14.54
C LEU A 14 -30.52 -29.32 -14.62
N ALA A 15 -31.42 -28.86 -15.50
CA ALA A 15 -31.80 -27.45 -15.59
C ALA A 15 -32.49 -26.96 -14.31
N LEU A 16 -33.40 -27.75 -13.75
CA LEU A 16 -34.13 -27.42 -12.53
C LEU A 16 -33.20 -27.36 -11.31
N LEU A 17 -32.23 -28.28 -11.23
CA LEU A 17 -31.19 -28.29 -10.20
C LEU A 17 -30.31 -27.03 -10.30
N ASN A 18 -29.85 -26.67 -11.50
CA ASN A 18 -29.05 -25.47 -11.73
C ASN A 18 -29.82 -24.18 -11.39
N ILE A 19 -31.12 -24.10 -11.72
CA ILE A 19 -31.97 -22.97 -11.35
C ILE A 19 -32.12 -22.86 -9.83
N CYS A 20 -32.30 -23.99 -9.14
CA CYS A 20 -32.39 -24.01 -7.67
C CYS A 20 -31.06 -23.57 -7.02
N LEU A 21 -29.92 -24.01 -7.56
CA LEU A 21 -28.59 -23.59 -7.12
C LEU A 21 -28.35 -22.09 -7.37
N LEU A 22 -28.80 -21.54 -8.50
CA LEU A 22 -28.74 -20.11 -8.77
C LEU A 22 -29.63 -19.32 -7.80
N GLY A 23 -30.85 -19.78 -7.54
CA GLY A 23 -31.77 -19.15 -6.61
C GLY A 23 -31.22 -19.11 -5.18
N SER A 24 -30.60 -20.20 -4.72
CA SER A 24 -29.98 -20.25 -3.39
C SER A 24 -28.74 -19.34 -3.29
N LEU A 25 -27.92 -19.28 -4.34
CA LEU A 25 -26.77 -18.38 -4.40
C LEU A 25 -27.21 -16.91 -4.38
N VAL A 26 -28.23 -16.54 -5.15
CA VAL A 26 -28.80 -15.17 -5.16
C VAL A 26 -29.36 -14.81 -3.79
N SER A 27 -30.11 -15.72 -3.15
CA SER A 27 -30.65 -15.49 -1.81
C SER A 27 -29.53 -15.31 -0.77
N ARG A 28 -28.45 -16.09 -0.86
CA ARG A 28 -27.32 -16.00 0.06
C ARG A 28 -26.59 -14.67 -0.08
N ILE A 29 -26.36 -14.23 -1.32
CA ILE A 29 -25.72 -12.93 -1.62
C ILE A 29 -26.60 -11.77 -1.14
N ALA A 30 -27.92 -11.86 -1.32
CA ALA A 30 -28.85 -10.84 -0.85
C ALA A 30 -28.84 -10.72 0.68
N ALA A 31 -28.90 -11.84 1.39
CA ALA A 31 -28.86 -11.86 2.86
C ALA A 31 -27.53 -11.34 3.43
N GLU A 32 -26.40 -11.65 2.77
CA GLU A 32 -25.08 -11.17 3.16
C GLU A 32 -24.93 -9.65 2.99
N ARG A 33 -25.51 -9.09 1.93
CA ARG A 33 -25.54 -7.63 1.72
C ARG A 33 -26.38 -6.92 2.78
N GLU A 34 -27.56 -7.46 3.10
CA GLU A 34 -28.46 -6.85 4.08
C GLU A 34 -27.84 -6.85 5.48
N SER A 35 -27.26 -7.97 5.92
CA SER A 35 -26.59 -8.05 7.23
C SER A 35 -25.39 -7.10 7.32
N ARG A 36 -24.64 -6.98 6.22
CA ARG A 36 -23.51 -6.04 6.13
C ARG A 36 -23.96 -4.58 6.19
N GLN A 37 -25.02 -4.23 5.46
CA GLN A 37 -25.56 -2.88 5.49
C GLN A 37 -26.04 -2.51 6.90
N GLN A 38 -26.73 -3.43 7.58
CA GLN A 38 -27.11 -3.25 8.98
C GLN A 38 -25.90 -3.07 9.91
N ALA A 39 -24.84 -3.86 9.74
CA ALA A 39 -23.62 -3.72 10.53
C ALA A 39 -22.91 -2.39 10.28
N ALA A 40 -22.87 -1.93 9.03
CA ALA A 40 -22.32 -0.62 8.66
C ALA A 40 -23.15 0.53 9.27
N GLU A 41 -24.48 0.47 9.19
CA GLU A 41 -25.38 1.46 9.78
C GLU A 41 -25.26 1.51 11.31
N GLN A 42 -25.14 0.36 11.97
CA GLN A 42 -24.87 0.29 13.41
C GLN A 42 -23.53 0.93 13.79
N LEU A 43 -22.50 0.70 12.98
CA LEU A 43 -21.19 1.32 13.20
C LEU A 43 -21.24 2.82 13.00
N VAL A 44 -21.92 3.31 11.96
CA VAL A 44 -22.16 4.75 11.74
C VAL A 44 -22.88 5.37 12.95
N ALA A 45 -23.90 4.71 13.49
CA ALA A 45 -24.59 5.19 14.68
C ALA A 45 -23.69 5.23 15.92
N LEU A 46 -22.80 4.23 16.08
CA LEU A 46 -21.81 4.19 17.17
C LEU A 46 -20.81 5.35 17.07
N PHE A 47 -20.33 5.66 15.87
CA PHE A 47 -19.43 6.79 15.63
C PHE A 47 -20.13 8.13 15.84
N ALA A 48 -21.38 8.26 15.38
CA ALA A 48 -22.19 9.46 15.59
C ALA A 48 -22.43 9.74 17.09
N ALA A 49 -22.65 8.69 17.90
CA ALA A 49 -22.78 8.83 19.36
C ALA A 49 -21.50 9.40 20.02
N GLU A 50 -20.34 9.21 19.39
CA GLU A 50 -19.04 9.72 19.81
C GLU A 50 -18.68 11.05 19.11
N ASN A 51 -19.64 11.70 18.45
CA ASN A 51 -19.47 12.92 17.66
C ASN A 51 -18.43 12.79 16.54
N ILE A 52 -18.37 11.63 15.88
CA ILE A 52 -17.58 11.43 14.67
C ILE A 52 -18.52 11.18 13.49
N ALA A 53 -18.36 11.97 12.43
CA ALA A 53 -19.03 11.71 11.16
C ALA A 53 -18.32 10.55 10.44
N LEU A 54 -19.09 9.51 10.10
CA LEU A 54 -18.66 8.37 9.29
C LEU A 54 -19.75 8.07 8.26
N ASP A 55 -19.38 7.98 6.98
CA ASP A 55 -20.27 7.50 5.92
C ASP A 55 -20.11 5.97 5.81
N ALA A 56 -21.23 5.24 5.69
CA ALA A 56 -21.23 3.81 5.45
C ALA A 56 -20.50 3.44 4.15
N ASN A 57 -20.50 4.31 3.14
CA ASN A 57 -19.78 4.11 1.88
C ASN A 57 -18.25 4.15 2.04
N THR A 58 -17.76 4.77 3.12
CA THR A 58 -16.34 4.80 3.42
C THR A 58 -15.83 3.44 3.91
N ILE A 59 -16.71 2.55 4.40
CA ILE A 59 -16.34 1.24 4.98
C ILE A 59 -16.10 0.21 3.85
N PRO A 60 -14.85 -0.19 3.57
CA PRO A 60 -14.57 -1.06 2.43
C PRO A 60 -15.05 -2.50 2.66
N ASP A 61 -15.42 -3.18 1.56
CA ASP A 61 -15.80 -4.61 1.56
C ASP A 61 -14.65 -5.57 1.23
N LYS A 62 -13.47 -5.01 0.97
CA LYS A 62 -12.36 -5.80 0.44
C LYS A 62 -11.69 -6.54 1.59
N ALA A 63 -11.45 -7.83 1.40
CA ALA A 63 -10.55 -8.57 2.26
C ALA A 63 -9.14 -7.94 2.14
N PRO A 64 -8.45 -7.71 3.27
CA PRO A 64 -7.06 -7.29 3.23
C PRO A 64 -6.20 -8.31 2.46
N PRO A 65 -5.19 -7.86 1.71
CA PRO A 65 -4.29 -8.79 1.03
C PRO A 65 -3.39 -9.51 2.05
N SER A 66 -2.79 -10.63 1.66
CA SER A 66 -1.82 -11.32 2.51
C SER A 66 -0.56 -10.47 2.71
N GLY A 67 0.03 -10.58 3.90
CA GLY A 67 1.35 -10.04 4.20
C GLY A 67 2.41 -10.71 3.34
N GLN A 68 3.50 -9.98 3.08
CA GLN A 68 4.61 -10.46 2.26
C GLN A 68 5.92 -10.28 2.99
N THR A 69 6.78 -11.30 2.94
CA THR A 69 8.19 -11.15 3.28
C THR A 69 8.98 -10.96 2.00
N LEU A 70 9.74 -9.87 1.91
CA LEU A 70 10.56 -9.53 0.76
C LEU A 70 12.01 -9.85 1.04
N THR A 71 12.67 -10.44 0.05
CA THR A 71 14.12 -10.70 0.10
C THR A 71 14.85 -9.61 -0.65
N ARG A 72 15.85 -9.01 -0.01
CA ARG A 72 16.70 -8.01 -0.65
C ARG A 72 17.39 -8.59 -1.89
N SER A 73 17.40 -7.81 -2.97
CA SER A 73 18.16 -8.11 -4.18
C SER A 73 19.19 -7.01 -4.43
N PRO A 74 20.50 -7.27 -4.26
CA PRO A 74 21.55 -6.31 -4.60
C PRO A 74 21.52 -5.86 -6.07
N ASN A 75 20.95 -6.68 -6.96
CA ASN A 75 20.73 -6.33 -8.36
C ASN A 75 19.63 -5.26 -8.51
N SER A 76 18.56 -5.34 -7.71
CA SER A 76 17.50 -4.31 -7.69
C SER A 76 18.05 -3.00 -7.13
N ASP A 77 18.86 -3.05 -6.08
CA ASP A 77 19.55 -1.87 -5.51
C ASP A 77 20.48 -1.21 -6.55
N GLN A 78 21.25 -2.02 -7.29
CA GLN A 78 22.12 -1.51 -8.35
C GLN A 78 21.32 -0.92 -9.51
N ALA A 79 20.21 -1.53 -9.91
CA ALA A 79 19.34 -1.02 -10.97
C ALA A 79 18.70 0.33 -10.57
N LEU A 80 18.25 0.45 -9.32
CA LEU A 80 17.75 1.70 -8.75
C LEU A 80 18.83 2.80 -8.80
N ALA A 81 20.04 2.48 -8.35
CA ALA A 81 21.17 3.41 -8.41
C ALA A 81 21.51 3.82 -9.85
N ALA A 82 21.50 2.86 -10.78
CA ALA A 82 21.84 3.10 -12.19
C ALA A 82 20.79 3.98 -12.90
N ALA A 83 19.52 3.87 -12.52
CA ALA A 83 18.47 4.73 -13.05
C ALA A 83 18.71 6.23 -12.81
N PHE A 84 19.46 6.58 -11.76
CA PHE A 84 19.85 7.96 -11.45
C PHE A 84 21.30 8.29 -11.88
N LEU A 85 22.26 7.44 -11.51
CA LEU A 85 23.70 7.67 -11.67
C LEU A 85 24.27 7.20 -13.01
N GLY A 86 23.46 6.58 -13.86
CA GLY A 86 23.88 5.96 -15.12
C GLY A 86 24.51 4.58 -14.96
N ASP A 87 24.89 4.00 -16.08
CA ASP A 87 25.51 2.66 -16.15
C ASP A 87 26.96 2.66 -15.65
N GLY A 88 27.51 1.45 -15.44
CA GLY A 88 28.93 1.27 -15.11
C GLY A 88 29.28 1.55 -13.64
N LEU A 89 28.31 1.39 -12.74
CA LEU A 89 28.51 1.61 -11.31
C LEU A 89 29.55 0.66 -10.72
N SER A 90 30.49 1.21 -9.95
CA SER A 90 31.33 0.41 -9.06
C SER A 90 30.56 0.10 -7.77
N SER A 91 30.42 -1.18 -7.42
CA SER A 91 29.76 -1.64 -6.19
C SER A 91 30.79 -1.95 -5.11
N THR A 92 30.50 -1.59 -3.86
CA THR A 92 31.32 -1.94 -2.69
C THR A 92 30.42 -2.31 -1.51
N ASP A 93 30.68 -3.49 -0.93
CA ASP A 93 30.05 -3.92 0.32
C ASP A 93 30.76 -3.26 1.50
N GLN A 94 30.01 -2.47 2.29
CA GLN A 94 30.52 -1.78 3.48
C GLN A 94 30.35 -2.62 4.75
N GLY A 95 29.82 -3.83 4.64
CA GLY A 95 29.39 -4.64 5.77
C GLY A 95 28.08 -4.16 6.39
N GLY A 96 27.53 -4.96 7.31
CA GLY A 96 26.30 -4.61 8.04
C GLY A 96 25.05 -4.46 7.16
N GLY A 97 25.05 -5.06 5.96
CA GLY A 97 23.96 -4.94 5.00
C GLY A 97 23.94 -3.61 4.24
N ILE A 98 25.05 -2.86 4.19
CA ILE A 98 25.14 -1.61 3.45
C ILE A 98 25.99 -1.80 2.19
N TYR A 99 25.46 -1.35 1.05
CA TYR A 99 26.18 -1.30 -0.21
C TYR A 99 26.29 0.13 -0.69
N THR A 100 27.44 0.48 -1.27
CA THR A 100 27.65 1.75 -1.94
C THR A 100 27.88 1.52 -3.43
N TYR A 101 27.24 2.34 -4.26
CA TYR A 101 27.40 2.33 -5.70
C TYR A 101 27.90 3.70 -6.16
N GLY A 102 28.95 3.75 -6.96
CA GLY A 102 29.56 5.01 -7.40
C GLY A 102 29.68 5.11 -8.91
N SER A 103 29.54 6.33 -9.43
CA SER A 103 29.90 6.71 -10.80
C SER A 103 30.57 8.09 -10.81
N ASN A 104 30.92 8.59 -12.00
CA ASN A 104 31.40 9.96 -12.17
C ASN A 104 30.33 11.03 -11.87
N TYR A 105 29.06 10.63 -11.74
CA TYR A 105 27.93 11.54 -11.53
C TYR A 105 27.49 11.62 -10.07
N GLY A 106 28.01 10.73 -9.21
CA GLY A 106 27.64 10.70 -7.79
C GLY A 106 27.79 9.32 -7.16
N ALA A 107 27.14 9.13 -6.02
CA ALA A 107 27.15 7.90 -5.26
C ALA A 107 25.79 7.60 -4.63
N ALA A 108 25.44 6.33 -4.57
CA ALA A 108 24.28 5.80 -3.87
C ALA A 108 24.73 4.95 -2.68
N ARG A 109 23.98 5.00 -1.59
CA ARG A 109 24.10 4.12 -0.43
C ARG A 109 22.77 3.42 -0.22
N CYS A 110 22.77 2.09 -0.27
CA CYS A 110 21.58 1.26 -0.09
C CYS A 110 21.77 0.33 1.12
N SER A 111 20.77 0.30 2.00
CA SER A 111 20.75 -0.50 3.23
C SER A 111 19.83 -1.71 3.07
N SER A 112 20.06 -2.77 3.85
CA SER A 112 19.33 -4.04 3.75
C SER A 112 17.84 -3.94 4.08
N ASN A 113 17.41 -2.88 4.76
CA ASN A 113 16.01 -2.56 5.03
C ASN A 113 15.32 -1.79 3.87
N GLY A 114 15.99 -1.63 2.72
CA GLY A 114 15.47 -0.93 1.54
C GLY A 114 15.68 0.58 1.57
N THR A 115 16.19 1.15 2.68
CA THR A 115 16.51 2.58 2.73
C THR A 115 17.68 2.89 1.82
N PHE A 116 17.55 3.94 1.01
CA PHE A 116 18.61 4.39 0.13
C PHE A 116 18.76 5.93 0.12
N ASP A 117 19.96 6.37 -0.19
CA ASP A 117 20.32 7.78 -0.39
C ASP A 117 21.26 7.87 -1.58
N ILE A 118 20.89 8.65 -2.58
CA ILE A 118 21.68 8.92 -3.78
C ILE A 118 22.01 10.41 -3.80
N ILE A 119 23.31 10.71 -3.82
CA ILE A 119 23.84 12.06 -3.94
C ILE A 119 24.55 12.16 -5.27
N GLY A 120 24.13 13.11 -6.08
CA GLY A 120 24.69 13.35 -7.40
C GLY A 120 23.88 14.41 -8.11
N THR A 121 24.55 15.23 -8.92
CA THR A 121 23.86 16.22 -9.73
C THR A 121 23.50 15.60 -11.05
N GLN A 122 22.21 15.36 -11.25
CA GLN A 122 21.70 14.99 -12.56
C GLN A 122 21.19 16.25 -13.26
N ILE A 123 21.89 16.63 -14.33
CA ILE A 123 21.46 17.72 -15.22
C ILE A 123 20.61 17.08 -16.31
N THR A 124 19.33 16.88 -16.02
CA THR A 124 18.33 16.56 -17.04
C THR A 124 17.81 17.87 -17.66
N GLU A 125 17.32 17.82 -18.90
CA GLU A 125 16.69 19.00 -19.52
C GLU A 125 15.42 19.45 -18.76
N ASP A 126 14.81 18.54 -17.99
CA ASP A 126 13.68 18.80 -17.11
C ASP A 126 13.67 17.81 -15.91
N ALA A 127 13.69 18.34 -14.68
CA ALA A 127 13.62 17.54 -13.45
C ALA A 127 12.23 16.91 -13.26
N GLU A 128 11.16 17.60 -13.66
CA GLU A 128 9.79 17.10 -13.48
C GLU A 128 9.56 15.85 -14.33
N SER A 129 9.94 15.90 -15.61
CA SER A 129 9.87 14.76 -16.52
C SER A 129 10.68 13.56 -16.01
N PHE A 130 11.86 13.80 -15.44
CA PHE A 130 12.66 12.74 -14.84
C PHE A 130 11.93 12.10 -13.65
N CYS A 131 11.48 12.88 -12.67
CA CYS A 131 10.74 12.39 -11.50
C CYS A 131 9.52 11.56 -11.94
N ARG A 132 8.74 12.04 -12.92
CA ARG A 132 7.58 11.32 -13.46
C ARG A 132 7.96 9.99 -14.10
N LYS A 133 9.04 9.96 -14.89
CA LYS A 133 9.54 8.74 -15.52
C LYS A 133 10.03 7.74 -14.46
N PHE A 134 10.87 8.20 -13.52
CA PHE A 134 11.40 7.38 -12.44
C PHE A 134 10.29 6.77 -11.60
N CYS A 135 9.30 7.58 -11.18
CA CYS A 135 8.16 7.10 -10.40
C CYS A 135 7.36 6.04 -11.17
N ARG A 136 7.11 6.24 -12.47
CA ARG A 136 6.38 5.27 -13.29
C ARG A 136 7.12 3.93 -13.39
N GLU A 137 8.43 3.96 -13.63
CA GLU A 137 9.26 2.77 -13.82
C GLU A 137 9.44 1.97 -12.52
N ASN A 138 9.39 2.65 -11.37
CA ASN A 138 9.56 2.03 -10.05
C ASN A 138 8.25 1.97 -9.23
N HIS A 139 7.09 2.06 -9.90
CA HIS A 139 5.73 2.13 -9.35
C HIS A 139 5.57 2.94 -8.05
N TYR A 140 6.06 4.17 -8.09
CA TYR A 140 5.64 5.25 -7.20
C TYR A 140 4.49 6.03 -7.85
N LYS A 141 3.53 6.47 -7.04
CA LYS A 141 2.37 7.29 -7.47
C LYS A 141 2.18 8.47 -6.51
N ASN A 142 1.19 9.31 -6.82
CA ASN A 142 0.88 10.53 -6.07
C ASN A 142 2.08 11.47 -6.01
N LEU A 143 2.82 11.57 -7.12
CA LEU A 143 3.96 12.48 -7.23
C LEU A 143 3.47 13.92 -7.07
N SER A 144 4.00 14.59 -6.05
CA SER A 144 3.69 15.98 -5.74
C SER A 144 4.98 16.79 -5.71
N PHE A 145 4.92 18.05 -6.17
CA PHE A 145 6.04 18.97 -6.20
C PHE A 145 5.78 20.13 -5.26
N ILE A 146 6.79 20.49 -4.47
CA ILE A 146 6.82 21.67 -3.63
C ILE A 146 8.09 22.42 -4.01
N LEU A 147 7.95 23.36 -4.95
CA LEU A 147 9.06 24.15 -5.51
C LEU A 147 8.84 25.64 -5.25
N ASP A 148 9.93 26.37 -5.06
CA ASP A 148 9.97 27.82 -5.02
C ASP A 148 10.06 28.45 -6.42
N GLU A 149 10.11 29.78 -6.49
CA GLU A 149 10.20 30.54 -7.74
C GLU A 149 11.51 30.29 -8.51
N THR A 150 12.55 29.76 -7.86
CA THR A 150 13.83 29.39 -8.50
C THR A 150 13.80 27.98 -9.09
N GLY A 151 12.71 27.24 -8.88
CA GLY A 151 12.62 25.82 -9.24
C GLY A 151 13.37 24.91 -8.26
N SER A 152 13.62 25.37 -7.03
CA SER A 152 14.26 24.59 -5.97
C SER A 152 13.21 24.09 -4.97
N GLY A 153 13.42 22.91 -4.39
CA GLY A 153 12.52 22.33 -3.42
C GLY A 153 12.53 20.81 -3.46
N THR A 154 11.37 20.19 -3.25
CA THR A 154 11.26 18.72 -3.21
C THR A 154 10.13 18.20 -4.07
N ALA A 155 10.29 16.97 -4.54
CA ALA A 155 9.21 16.17 -5.11
C ALA A 155 9.07 14.87 -4.33
N THR A 156 7.86 14.49 -3.94
CA THR A 156 7.61 13.29 -3.14
C THR A 156 6.59 12.39 -3.80
N ALA A 157 6.77 11.07 -3.68
CA ALA A 157 5.83 10.08 -4.17
C ALA A 157 5.78 8.85 -3.25
N VAL A 158 4.65 8.15 -3.26
CA VAL A 158 4.37 6.97 -2.43
C VAL A 158 4.56 5.71 -3.26
N ARG A 159 5.23 4.70 -2.70
CA ARG A 159 5.40 3.40 -3.36
C ARG A 159 4.09 2.60 -3.33
N TYR A 160 3.78 1.92 -4.42
CA TYR A 160 2.66 0.99 -4.50
C TYR A 160 3.14 -0.45 -4.71
N TYR A 161 2.55 -1.40 -3.98
CA TYR A 161 2.77 -2.83 -4.14
C TYR A 161 1.42 -3.52 -4.37
N ASP A 162 1.33 -4.31 -5.44
CA ASP A 162 0.10 -5.00 -5.87
C ASP A 162 -1.16 -4.09 -5.90
N GLY A 163 -0.97 -2.84 -6.32
CA GLY A 163 -2.05 -1.85 -6.40
C GLY A 163 -2.39 -1.14 -5.08
N TYR A 164 -1.79 -1.51 -3.95
CA TYR A 164 -1.98 -0.87 -2.66
C TYR A 164 -0.83 0.10 -2.33
N PRO A 165 -1.11 1.27 -1.72
CA PRO A 165 -0.06 2.15 -1.23
C PRO A 165 0.69 1.50 -0.07
N VAL A 166 1.98 1.81 0.05
CA VAL A 166 2.85 1.30 1.12
C VAL A 166 3.24 2.43 2.06
N PHE A 167 2.70 2.40 3.28
CA PHE A 167 3.06 3.29 4.37
C PHE A 167 4.53 3.09 4.78
N ASN A 168 5.20 4.18 5.20
CA ASN A 168 6.65 4.26 5.43
C ASN A 168 7.52 3.94 4.21
N CYS A 169 6.95 3.97 3.00
CA CYS A 169 7.67 3.73 1.75
C CYS A 169 7.42 4.88 0.76
N THR A 170 8.22 5.94 0.91
CA THR A 170 8.18 7.13 0.06
C THR A 170 9.52 7.37 -0.59
N ILE A 171 9.50 8.05 -1.73
CA ILE A 171 10.69 8.62 -2.36
C ILE A 171 10.61 10.15 -2.30
N THR A 172 11.76 10.79 -2.08
CA THR A 172 11.94 12.23 -2.10
C THR A 172 13.08 12.59 -3.04
N PHE A 173 12.78 13.43 -4.03
CA PHE A 173 13.75 14.08 -4.89
C PHE A 173 14.02 15.48 -4.33
N THR A 174 15.28 15.84 -4.17
CA THR A 174 15.70 17.22 -3.86
C THR A 174 16.14 17.88 -5.15
N ILE A 175 15.56 19.05 -5.42
CA ILE A 175 15.75 19.81 -6.65
C ILE A 175 16.36 21.15 -6.28
N GLU A 176 17.43 21.53 -6.94
CA GLU A 176 18.10 22.83 -6.78
C GLU A 176 18.22 23.49 -8.15
N SER A 177 17.58 24.65 -8.29
CA SER A 177 17.58 25.43 -9.54
C SER A 177 17.22 24.59 -10.78
N GLY A 178 16.23 23.69 -10.64
CA GLY A 178 15.79 22.79 -11.71
C GLY A 178 16.64 21.54 -11.95
N ALA A 179 17.73 21.32 -11.20
CA ALA A 179 18.54 20.10 -11.27
C ALA A 179 18.26 19.19 -10.06
N ILE A 180 18.24 17.87 -10.26
CA ILE A 180 18.06 16.93 -9.14
C ILE A 180 19.43 16.68 -8.51
N THR A 181 19.56 16.99 -7.21
CA THR A 181 20.84 16.89 -6.47
C THR A 181 20.88 15.70 -5.51
N LYS A 182 19.70 15.21 -5.11
CA LYS A 182 19.57 14.08 -4.20
C LYS A 182 18.28 13.31 -4.43
N VAL A 183 18.35 11.99 -4.29
CA VAL A 183 17.17 11.11 -4.24
C VAL A 183 17.29 10.20 -3.03
N SER A 184 16.31 10.24 -2.13
CA SER A 184 16.32 9.41 -0.92
C SER A 184 14.95 8.83 -0.64
N GLY A 185 14.91 7.67 -0.01
CA GLY A 185 13.66 7.04 0.35
C GLY A 185 13.83 5.58 0.71
N THR A 186 12.75 4.84 0.56
CA THR A 186 12.75 3.39 0.77
C THR A 186 12.29 2.70 -0.50
N HIS A 187 13.09 1.76 -1.00
CA HIS A 187 12.77 0.93 -2.15
C HIS A 187 12.34 -0.47 -1.71
N LEU A 188 11.39 -1.05 -2.43
CA LEU A 188 10.93 -2.41 -2.20
C LEU A 188 11.68 -3.36 -3.13
N PRO A 189 12.34 -4.41 -2.60
CA PRO A 189 12.92 -5.43 -3.44
C PRO A 189 11.85 -6.12 -4.29
N ASP A 190 12.21 -6.51 -5.51
CA ASP A 190 11.30 -7.21 -6.43
C ASP A 190 11.07 -8.68 -6.06
N ALA A 191 11.89 -9.25 -5.18
CA ALA A 191 11.82 -10.67 -4.81
C ALA A 191 10.86 -10.88 -3.62
N THR A 192 9.68 -11.44 -3.92
CA THR A 192 8.75 -11.95 -2.91
C THR A 192 9.21 -13.32 -2.44
N ALA A 193 9.36 -13.50 -1.12
CA ALA A 193 9.76 -14.78 -0.54
C ALA A 193 8.54 -15.62 -0.19
N GLU A 194 7.65 -15.09 0.67
CA GLU A 194 6.57 -15.86 1.28
C GLU A 194 5.38 -14.95 1.61
N SER A 195 4.18 -15.46 1.39
CA SER A 195 2.94 -14.83 1.85
C SER A 195 2.57 -15.38 3.22
N ASP A 196 2.30 -14.49 4.17
CA ASP A 196 1.81 -14.88 5.48
C ASP A 196 0.32 -15.23 5.39
N VAL A 197 -0.04 -16.42 5.87
CA VAL A 197 -1.42 -16.92 5.87
C VAL A 197 -1.97 -16.76 7.28
N GLN A 198 -2.23 -15.51 7.64
CA GLN A 198 -2.97 -15.14 8.84
C GLN A 198 -4.31 -14.51 8.44
N ASP A 199 -5.36 -14.82 9.18
CA ASP A 199 -6.68 -14.22 8.99
C ASP A 199 -6.61 -12.71 9.29
N PRO A 200 -6.81 -11.84 8.29
CA PRO A 200 -6.61 -10.42 8.48
C PRO A 200 -7.86 -9.75 9.08
N LEU A 201 -7.63 -8.71 9.87
CA LEU A 201 -8.66 -7.89 10.49
C LEU A 201 -9.59 -7.24 9.44
N SER A 202 -10.90 -7.32 9.64
CA SER A 202 -11.88 -6.64 8.77
C SER A 202 -11.92 -5.13 9.02
N ALA A 203 -12.45 -4.37 8.04
CA ALA A 203 -12.62 -2.92 8.17
C ALA A 203 -13.47 -2.52 9.39
N VAL A 204 -14.55 -3.24 9.65
CA VAL A 204 -15.45 -2.98 10.80
C VAL A 204 -14.72 -3.18 12.12
N ALA A 205 -13.89 -4.23 12.22
CA ALA A 205 -13.10 -4.48 13.42
C ALA A 205 -12.00 -3.42 13.59
N ALA A 206 -11.34 -2.98 12.51
CA ALA A 206 -10.37 -1.89 12.55
C ALA A 206 -10.97 -0.56 13.02
N LEU A 207 -12.16 -0.20 12.52
CA LEU A 207 -12.88 0.99 12.97
C LEU A 207 -13.30 0.88 14.44
N SER A 208 -13.72 -0.30 14.89
CA SER A 208 -14.06 -0.53 16.30
C SER A 208 -12.85 -0.32 17.22
N LEU A 209 -11.67 -0.80 16.82
CA LEU A 209 -10.42 -0.57 17.54
C LEU A 209 -10.00 0.90 17.55
N PHE A 210 -10.12 1.57 16.40
CA PHE A 210 -9.84 3.00 16.30
C PHE A 210 -10.73 3.82 17.24
N LEU A 211 -12.02 3.49 17.33
CA LEU A 211 -12.94 4.15 18.25
C LEU A 211 -12.55 3.92 19.71
N GLY A 212 -12.13 2.70 20.07
CA GLY A 212 -11.60 2.37 21.39
C GLY A 212 -10.36 3.22 21.73
N MET A 213 -9.38 3.25 20.84
CA MET A 213 -8.17 4.06 20.99
C MET A 213 -8.49 5.54 21.16
N ARG A 214 -9.44 6.09 20.40
CA ARG A 214 -9.84 7.50 20.55
C ARG A 214 -10.43 7.79 21.92
N ARG A 215 -11.26 6.89 22.46
CA ARG A 215 -11.84 7.04 23.82
C ARG A 215 -10.75 7.07 24.89
N GLU A 216 -9.70 6.29 24.71
CA GLU A 216 -8.57 6.22 25.66
C GLU A 216 -7.60 7.41 25.53
N SER A 217 -7.29 7.81 24.30
CA SER A 217 -6.31 8.86 24.01
C SER A 217 -6.88 10.29 24.07
N GLY A 218 -8.19 10.46 23.90
CA GLY A 218 -8.84 11.76 23.76
C GLY A 218 -8.57 12.45 22.42
N ALA A 219 -8.22 11.70 21.36
CA ALA A 219 -7.91 12.27 20.05
C ALA A 219 -9.06 13.11 19.47
N LEU A 220 -8.73 14.33 19.01
CA LEU A 220 -9.65 15.31 18.45
C LEU A 220 -10.02 15.00 16.99
N VAL A 221 -10.61 13.84 16.76
CA VAL A 221 -11.13 13.45 15.44
C VAL A 221 -12.60 13.80 15.37
N SER A 222 -13.03 14.49 14.31
CA SER A 222 -14.43 14.86 14.11
C SER A 222 -15.06 14.18 12.88
N VAL A 223 -14.25 13.76 11.91
CA VAL A 223 -14.74 13.09 10.69
C VAL A 223 -13.73 12.06 10.19
N ILE A 224 -14.25 10.93 9.71
CA ILE A 224 -13.49 9.99 8.89
C ILE A 224 -13.84 10.27 7.43
N THR A 225 -12.84 10.67 6.66
CA THR A 225 -13.00 11.10 5.26
C THR A 225 -12.81 9.93 4.30
N GLU A 226 -11.86 9.04 4.60
CA GLU A 226 -11.54 7.90 3.74
C GLU A 226 -11.06 6.71 4.58
N MET A 227 -11.31 5.50 4.07
CA MET A 227 -10.70 4.29 4.60
C MET A 227 -10.30 3.38 3.44
N TYR A 228 -9.06 2.91 3.44
CA TYR A 228 -8.55 2.05 2.38
C TYR A 228 -7.49 1.06 2.88
N LEU A 229 -7.27 0.01 2.09
CA LEU A 229 -6.22 -0.98 2.34
C LEU A 229 -4.86 -0.44 1.90
N CYS A 230 -3.86 -0.66 2.74
CA CYS A 230 -2.46 -0.35 2.47
C CYS A 230 -1.56 -1.46 3.03
N TYR A 231 -0.29 -1.40 2.69
CA TYR A 231 0.74 -2.15 3.40
C TYR A 231 1.50 -1.23 4.33
N GLU A 232 1.87 -1.72 5.50
CA GLU A 232 2.88 -1.11 6.35
C GLU A 232 4.23 -1.78 6.05
N LEU A 233 5.22 -0.97 5.67
CA LEU A 233 6.60 -1.44 5.55
C LEU A 233 7.22 -1.58 6.93
N GLN A 234 7.68 -2.79 7.25
CA GLN A 234 8.41 -3.10 8.47
C GLN A 234 9.75 -3.75 8.10
N GLY A 235 10.77 -3.52 8.92
CA GLY A 235 12.10 -4.08 8.69
C GLY A 235 13.19 -3.25 9.34
N THR A 236 14.30 -3.91 9.65
CA THR A 236 15.52 -3.27 10.16
C THR A 236 16.70 -3.74 9.33
N THR A 237 17.89 -3.19 9.54
CA THR A 237 19.08 -3.70 8.82
C THR A 237 19.39 -5.17 9.13
N THR A 238 18.87 -5.68 10.24
CA THR A 238 19.07 -7.05 10.74
C THR A 238 17.83 -7.94 10.62
N SER A 239 16.71 -7.42 10.14
CA SER A 239 15.45 -8.15 9.98
C SER A 239 15.00 -8.10 8.52
N PRO A 240 14.33 -9.15 8.01
CA PRO A 240 13.80 -9.10 6.66
C PRO A 240 12.81 -7.95 6.49
N ILE A 241 12.67 -7.48 5.25
CA ILE A 241 11.66 -6.49 4.90
C ILE A 241 10.32 -7.20 4.82
N THR A 242 9.33 -6.73 5.54
CA THR A 242 7.97 -7.26 5.52
C THR A 242 6.97 -6.18 5.14
N LEU A 243 5.97 -6.58 4.36
CA LEU A 243 4.79 -5.78 4.04
C LEU A 243 3.63 -6.41 4.79
N THR A 244 3.15 -5.72 5.83
CA THR A 244 2.00 -6.19 6.61
C THR A 244 0.75 -5.43 6.19
N PRO A 245 -0.36 -6.10 5.82
CA PRO A 245 -1.60 -5.40 5.49
C PRO A 245 -2.07 -4.53 6.66
N ALA A 246 -2.56 -3.34 6.35
CA ALA A 246 -3.12 -2.41 7.31
C ALA A 246 -4.30 -1.64 6.70
N TRP A 247 -5.22 -1.22 7.57
CA TRP A 247 -6.25 -0.26 7.21
C TRP A 247 -5.76 1.15 7.48
N CYS A 248 -5.73 1.99 6.44
CA CYS A 248 -5.55 3.43 6.60
C CYS A 248 -6.91 4.07 6.83
N ILE A 249 -7.07 4.78 7.94
CA ILE A 249 -8.24 5.58 8.30
C ILE A 249 -7.82 7.04 8.23
N VAL A 250 -8.31 7.76 7.22
CA VAL A 250 -7.98 9.16 7.00
C VAL A 250 -9.01 10.03 7.71
N THR A 251 -8.56 10.88 8.63
CA THR A 251 -9.42 11.82 9.36
C THR A 251 -9.16 13.26 8.93
N ASP A 252 -9.86 14.20 9.55
CA ASP A 252 -9.60 15.63 9.46
C ASP A 252 -8.27 16.08 10.10
N THR A 253 -7.67 15.25 10.94
CA THR A 253 -6.50 15.62 11.74
C THR A 253 -5.25 14.81 11.42
N ALA A 254 -5.40 13.51 11.15
CA ALA A 254 -4.28 12.61 10.87
C ALA A 254 -4.74 11.37 10.09
N SER A 255 -3.78 10.59 9.59
CA SER A 255 -4.04 9.25 9.09
C SER A 255 -3.62 8.22 10.14
N TYR A 256 -4.53 7.29 10.43
CA TYR A 256 -4.29 6.20 11.37
C TYR A 256 -4.15 4.89 10.61
N TYR A 257 -3.18 4.07 10.99
CA TYR A 257 -2.89 2.78 10.37
C TYR A 257 -3.16 1.68 11.37
N VAL A 258 -4.14 0.83 11.08
CA VAL A 258 -4.49 -0.31 11.92
C VAL A 258 -3.93 -1.58 11.29
N ASN A 259 -2.93 -2.18 11.93
CA ASN A 259 -2.28 -3.39 11.46
C ASN A 259 -3.28 -4.56 11.45
N CYS A 260 -3.45 -5.22 10.31
CA CYS A 260 -4.46 -6.27 10.14
C CYS A 260 -4.15 -7.57 10.90
N TYR A 261 -2.93 -7.76 11.41
CA TYR A 261 -2.53 -8.97 12.13
C TYR A 261 -2.37 -8.74 13.63
N THR A 262 -1.81 -7.60 14.02
CA THR A 262 -1.53 -7.31 15.44
C THR A 262 -2.58 -6.42 16.09
N ALA A 263 -3.49 -5.82 15.30
CA ALA A 263 -4.43 -4.81 15.76
C ALA A 263 -3.76 -3.54 16.35
N ALA A 264 -2.45 -3.39 16.20
CA ALA A 264 -1.72 -2.19 16.63
C ALA A 264 -2.13 -0.99 15.77
N ILE A 265 -2.23 0.17 16.41
CA ILE A 265 -2.59 1.43 15.75
C ILE A 265 -1.40 2.38 15.79
N THR A 266 -0.97 2.83 14.62
CA THR A 266 0.02 3.90 14.45
C THR A 266 -0.63 5.09 13.74
N HIS A 267 0.00 6.26 13.78
CA HIS A 267 -0.47 7.46 13.07
C HIS A 267 0.72 8.25 12.54
N ASN A 268 0.46 9.10 11.53
CA ASN A 268 1.43 10.04 11.00
C ASN A 268 1.33 11.44 11.62
#